data_AF-A0A2G3AP55-F1
#
_entry.id   AF-A0A2G3AP55-F1
#
_cell.length_a   1.000
_cell.length_b   1.000
_cell.length_c   1.000
_cell.angle_alpha   90.00
_cell.angle_beta   90.00
_cell.angle_gamma   90.00
#
_symmetry.space_group_name_H-M   'P 1'
#
loop_
_entity.id
_entity.type
_entity.pdbx_description
1 polymer ?
#
loop_
_entity_poly.entity_id
_entity_poly.type
_entity_poly.pdbx_seq_one_letter_code
_entity_poly.pdbx_strand_id
1 'polypeptide(L)'
;MWIFGRKGASGFSACSTAEEVTQGIDGAGLTAIVTGATSGIGIETTRVLALHGVHGASTTCYVALHPKVKGVSGEYFSDNNIATNTTTSLAKDSELAKKLWEFSLDLTNPK
;
A
#
# COMPACT_ATOMS: atom_id res chain seq x y z
N MET A 1 17.55 -19.89 31.51
CA MET A 1 16.12 -19.66 31.16
C MET A 1 15.62 -18.23 31.48
N TRP A 2 16.48 -17.19 31.57
CA TRP A 2 16.10 -15.87 32.15
C TRP A 2 16.24 -14.65 31.23
N ILE A 3 16.70 -14.83 29.98
CA ILE A 3 17.10 -13.72 29.10
C ILE A 3 16.01 -13.33 28.08
N PHE A 4 15.02 -14.19 27.84
CA PHE A 4 13.99 -13.96 26.80
C PHE A 4 12.73 -13.24 27.30
N GLY A 5 12.45 -13.26 28.61
CA GLY A 5 11.20 -12.72 29.18
C GLY A 5 11.32 -11.34 29.86
N ARG A 6 12.51 -10.74 29.95
CA ARG A 6 12.66 -9.40 30.54
C ARG A 6 12.24 -8.34 29.52
N LYS A 7 11.26 -7.52 29.90
CA LYS A 7 10.83 -6.35 29.12
C LYS A 7 11.93 -5.29 29.10
N GLY A 8 12.23 -4.75 27.93
CA GLY A 8 13.19 -3.66 27.75
C GLY A 8 12.56 -2.29 28.05
N ALA A 9 13.30 -1.22 27.77
CA ALA A 9 12.83 0.16 27.93
C ALA A 9 11.58 0.48 27.08
N SER A 10 11.36 -0.27 25.99
CA SER A 10 10.17 -0.17 25.15
C SER A 10 8.91 -0.82 25.77
N GLY A 11 9.04 -1.53 26.90
CA GLY A 11 7.94 -2.31 27.49
C GLY A 11 7.69 -3.68 26.85
N PHE A 12 8.42 -4.03 25.78
CA PHE A 12 8.30 -5.30 25.05
C PHE A 12 9.51 -6.21 25.28
N SER A 13 9.34 -7.50 25.02
CA SER A 13 10.40 -8.52 25.13
C SER A 13 10.45 -9.40 23.88
N ALA A 14 11.43 -10.31 23.78
CA ALA A 14 11.49 -11.29 22.70
C ALA A 14 10.29 -12.26 22.69
N CYS A 15 9.52 -12.34 23.78
CA CYS A 15 8.28 -13.10 23.86
C CYS A 15 7.02 -12.30 23.48
N SER A 16 7.13 -10.99 23.23
CA SER A 16 5.97 -10.17 22.85
C SER A 16 5.53 -10.48 21.43
N THR A 17 4.22 -10.54 21.20
CA THR A 17 3.66 -10.81 19.88
C THR A 17 3.68 -9.56 19.00
N ALA A 18 3.62 -9.74 17.68
CA ALA A 18 3.54 -8.62 16.77
C ALA A 18 2.25 -7.80 16.97
N GLU A 19 1.13 -8.43 17.33
CA GLU A 19 -0.10 -7.72 17.72
C GLU A 19 0.04 -6.91 19.00
N GLU A 20 0.70 -7.44 20.02
CA GLU A 20 0.95 -6.68 21.27
C GLU A 20 1.78 -5.43 20.99
N VAL A 21 2.83 -5.57 20.16
CA VAL A 21 3.72 -4.46 19.81
C VAL A 21 3.01 -3.39 18.98
N THR A 22 2.03 -3.79 18.17
CA THR A 22 1.31 -2.88 17.26
C THR A 22 -0.06 -2.45 17.78
N GLN A 23 -0.40 -2.78 19.02
CA GLN A 23 -1.70 -2.45 19.58
C GLN A 23 -1.93 -0.93 19.58
N GLY A 24 -3.04 -0.50 18.98
CA GLY A 24 -3.45 0.91 18.91
C GLY A 24 -2.79 1.72 17.78
N ILE A 25 -2.02 1.08 16.90
CA ILE A 25 -1.50 1.72 15.68
C ILE A 25 -2.58 1.70 14.60
N ASP A 26 -2.90 2.87 14.04
CA ASP A 26 -3.67 2.99 12.82
C ASP A 26 -2.71 3.14 11.63
N GLY A 27 -2.71 2.14 10.74
CA GLY A 27 -1.88 2.11 9.54
C GLY A 27 -2.59 2.60 8.29
N ALA A 28 -3.83 3.08 8.39
CA ALA A 28 -4.58 3.54 7.24
C ALA A 28 -3.84 4.67 6.50
N GLY A 29 -3.70 4.53 5.17
CA GLY A 29 -3.00 5.49 4.31
C GLY A 29 -1.47 5.36 4.31
N LEU A 30 -0.89 4.46 5.12
CA LEU A 30 0.53 4.14 5.03
C LEU A 30 0.79 3.07 3.98
N THR A 31 1.92 3.20 3.29
CA THR A 31 2.43 2.17 2.36
C THR A 31 3.76 1.66 2.88
N ALA A 32 3.92 0.34 2.99
CA ALA A 32 5.15 -0.28 3.48
C ALA A 32 5.72 -1.29 2.48
N ILE A 33 7.05 -1.37 2.44
CA ILE A 33 7.79 -2.40 1.71
C ILE A 33 8.45 -3.30 2.76
N VAL A 34 8.05 -4.58 2.78
CA VAL A 34 8.65 -5.61 3.64
C VAL A 34 9.53 -6.51 2.78
N THR A 35 10.84 -6.46 2.98
CA THR A 35 11.78 -7.38 2.33
C THR A 35 11.74 -8.72 3.05
N GLY A 36 11.78 -9.84 2.30
CA GLY A 36 11.65 -11.17 2.89
C GLY A 36 10.25 -11.51 3.43
N ALA A 37 9.21 -10.82 2.97
CA ALA A 37 7.81 -10.99 3.41
C ALA A 37 7.25 -12.42 3.30
N THR A 38 7.91 -13.30 2.55
CA THR A 38 7.49 -14.70 2.32
C THR A 38 8.13 -15.70 3.28
N SER A 39 8.91 -15.26 4.27
CA SER A 39 9.53 -16.17 5.24
C SER A 39 9.77 -15.53 6.62
N GLY A 40 9.90 -16.37 7.64
CA GLY A 40 10.31 -15.97 8.99
C GLY A 40 9.48 -14.82 9.58
N ILE A 41 10.17 -13.87 10.24
CA ILE A 41 9.54 -12.67 10.83
C ILE A 41 8.91 -11.74 9.78
N GLY A 42 9.31 -11.86 8.51
CA GLY A 42 8.75 -11.07 7.41
C GLY A 42 7.28 -11.37 7.17
N ILE A 43 6.87 -12.66 7.20
CA ILE A 43 5.46 -13.06 7.08
C ILE A 43 4.63 -12.40 8.16
N GLU A 44 5.11 -12.49 9.40
CA GLU A 44 4.40 -11.96 10.56
C GLU A 44 4.31 -10.44 10.54
N THR A 45 5.40 -9.77 10.13
CA THR A 45 5.44 -8.32 9.93
C THR A 45 4.43 -7.89 8.88
N THR A 46 4.42 -8.55 7.71
CA THR A 46 3.46 -8.26 6.64
C THR A 46 2.03 -8.51 7.09
N ARG A 47 1.76 -9.61 7.80
CA ARG A 47 0.42 -9.94 8.31
C ARG A 47 -0.11 -8.86 9.24
N VAL A 48 0.69 -8.41 10.20
CA VAL A 48 0.24 -7.42 11.19
C VAL A 48 0.13 -6.02 10.59
N LEU A 49 1.03 -5.63 9.68
CA LEU A 49 0.88 -4.36 8.94
C LEU A 49 -0.41 -4.36 8.10
N ALA A 50 -0.71 -5.45 7.40
CA ALA A 50 -1.94 -5.58 6.63
C ALA A 50 -3.19 -5.54 7.54
N LEU A 51 -3.13 -6.15 8.73
CA LEU A 51 -4.21 -6.09 9.73
C LEU A 51 -4.52 -4.65 10.17
N HIS A 52 -3.51 -3.78 10.24
CA HIS A 52 -3.66 -2.37 10.59
C HIS A 52 -3.92 -1.46 9.37
N GLY A 53 -4.24 -2.01 8.19
CA GLY A 53 -4.63 -1.24 7.01
C GLY A 53 -3.47 -0.63 6.21
N VAL A 54 -2.23 -1.05 6.49
CA VAL A 54 -1.05 -0.63 5.71
C VAL A 54 -1.11 -1.27 4.33
N HIS A 55 -1.00 -0.44 3.29
CA HIS A 55 -1.04 -0.89 1.91
C HIS A 55 0.33 -1.43 1.46
N GLY A 56 0.29 -2.50 0.67
CA GLY A 56 1.44 -3.00 -0.08
C GLY A 56 1.31 -2.71 -1.58
N ALA A 57 2.24 -3.23 -2.37
CA ALA A 57 2.23 -3.06 -3.83
C ALA A 57 1.25 -4.00 -4.57
N SER A 58 0.26 -4.59 -3.88
CA SER A 58 -0.62 -5.63 -4.41
C SER A 58 -1.34 -5.18 -5.69
N THR A 59 -2.00 -4.03 -5.66
CA THR A 59 -2.72 -3.46 -6.81
C THR A 59 -1.82 -3.22 -8.01
N THR A 60 -0.62 -2.66 -7.80
CA THR A 60 0.35 -2.44 -8.86
C THR A 60 0.82 -3.76 -9.48
N CYS A 61 1.17 -4.75 -8.66
CA CYS A 61 1.58 -6.07 -9.13
C CYS A 61 0.45 -6.80 -9.85
N TYR A 62 -0.79 -6.68 -9.37
CA TYR A 62 -1.97 -7.27 -9.99
C TYR A 62 -2.23 -6.68 -11.37
N VAL A 63 -2.23 -5.34 -11.50
CA VAL A 63 -2.46 -4.66 -12.78
C VAL A 63 -1.32 -4.94 -13.78
N ALA A 64 -0.07 -5.04 -13.30
CA ALA A 64 1.07 -5.29 -14.17
C ALA A 64 1.18 -6.74 -14.69
N LEU A 65 0.78 -7.73 -13.89
CA LEU A 65 1.15 -9.14 -14.12
C LEU A 65 -0.04 -10.08 -14.33
N HIS A 66 -1.23 -9.76 -13.82
CA HIS A 66 -2.31 -10.73 -13.70
C HIS A 66 -3.05 -10.93 -15.04
N PRO A 67 -3.23 -12.16 -15.56
CA PRO A 67 -3.87 -12.40 -16.86
C PRO A 67 -5.30 -11.85 -16.98
N LYS A 68 -6.04 -11.76 -15.86
CA LYS A 68 -7.41 -11.21 -15.84
C LYS A 68 -7.52 -9.74 -16.25
N VAL A 69 -6.45 -8.96 -16.12
CA VAL A 69 -6.45 -7.54 -16.51
C VAL A 69 -5.84 -7.33 -17.88
N LYS A 70 -5.47 -8.40 -18.60
CA LYS A 70 -4.88 -8.30 -19.93
C LYS A 70 -5.86 -7.60 -20.89
N GLY A 71 -5.45 -6.46 -21.41
CA GLY A 71 -6.25 -5.67 -22.35
C GLY A 71 -7.25 -4.71 -21.70
N VAL A 72 -7.31 -4.64 -20.36
CA VAL A 72 -8.11 -3.63 -19.66
C VAL A 72 -7.38 -2.28 -19.71
N SER A 73 -8.08 -1.21 -20.09
CA SER A 73 -7.55 0.15 -20.16
C SER A 73 -8.66 1.16 -19.79
N GLY A 74 -8.27 2.33 -19.29
CA GLY A 74 -9.20 3.40 -18.89
C GLY A 74 -9.87 3.21 -17.53
N GLU A 75 -9.53 2.14 -16.80
CA GLU A 75 -10.11 1.81 -15.51
C GLU A 75 -9.21 2.20 -14.34
N TYR A 76 -9.82 2.58 -13.21
CA TYR A 76 -9.13 2.84 -11.95
C TYR A 76 -9.24 1.61 -11.03
N PHE A 77 -8.12 1.14 -10.48
CA PHE A 77 -8.07 -0.03 -9.60
C PHE A 77 -7.74 0.35 -8.15
N SER A 78 -8.48 -0.22 -7.20
CA SER A 78 -8.22 -0.20 -5.76
C SER A 78 -8.39 -1.61 -5.20
N ASP A 79 -7.50 -2.06 -4.32
CA ASP A 79 -7.55 -3.39 -3.70
C ASP A 79 -7.74 -4.54 -4.70
N ASN A 80 -7.02 -4.48 -5.83
CA ASN A 80 -7.13 -5.40 -6.97
C ASN A 80 -8.51 -5.43 -7.68
N ASN A 81 -9.39 -4.48 -7.40
CA ASN A 81 -10.72 -4.37 -8.00
C ASN A 81 -10.88 -3.07 -8.78
N ILE A 82 -11.72 -3.08 -9.81
CA ILE A 82 -12.12 -1.85 -10.51
C ILE A 82 -12.98 -1.01 -9.54
N ALA A 83 -12.55 0.22 -9.28
CA ALA A 83 -13.12 1.09 -8.26
C ALA A 83 -13.76 2.35 -8.89
N THR A 84 -14.76 2.16 -9.74
CA THR A 84 -15.50 3.23 -10.43
C THR A 84 -16.27 4.17 -9.50
N ASN A 85 -16.54 3.72 -8.28
CA ASN A 85 -17.38 4.39 -7.28
C ASN A 85 -16.59 5.34 -6.37
N THR A 86 -15.26 5.20 -6.33
CA THR A 86 -14.38 5.98 -5.43
C THR A 86 -13.70 7.15 -6.14
N THR A 87 -13.70 7.15 -7.47
CA THR A 87 -13.16 8.24 -8.29
C THR A 87 -14.02 9.50 -8.19
N THR A 88 -13.39 10.64 -7.93
CA THR A 88 -14.06 11.94 -7.87
C THR A 88 -14.60 12.36 -9.24
N SER A 89 -15.59 13.28 -9.26
CA SER A 89 -16.12 13.82 -10.52
C SER A 89 -15.05 14.51 -11.36
N LEU A 90 -14.10 15.18 -10.72
CA LEU A 90 -12.95 15.82 -11.39
C LEU A 90 -12.03 14.80 -12.07
N ALA A 91 -11.85 13.61 -11.50
CA ALA A 91 -11.04 12.55 -12.11
C ALA A 91 -11.65 12.01 -13.42
N LYS A 92 -12.95 12.26 -13.66
CA LYS A 92 -13.68 11.84 -14.87
C LYS A 92 -13.85 12.99 -15.89
N ASP A 93 -13.35 14.19 -15.60
CA ASP A 93 -13.50 15.36 -16.47
C ASP A 93 -12.44 15.34 -17.58
N SER A 94 -12.89 15.03 -18.80
CA SER A 94 -12.03 14.98 -20.00
C SER A 94 -11.50 16.35 -20.41
N GLU A 95 -12.26 17.42 -20.20
CA GLU A 95 -11.84 18.79 -20.53
C GLU A 95 -10.75 19.27 -19.57
N LEU A 96 -10.91 18.98 -18.28
CA LEU A 96 -9.88 19.27 -17.28
C LEU A 96 -8.60 18.46 -17.56
N ALA A 97 -8.73 17.17 -17.90
CA ALA A 97 -7.59 16.33 -18.26
C ALA A 97 -6.82 16.89 -19.48
N LYS A 98 -7.54 17.38 -20.50
CA LYS A 98 -6.92 18.00 -21.68
C LYS A 98 -6.18 19.29 -21.32
N LYS A 99 -6.79 20.17 -20.52
CA LYS A 99 -6.15 21.41 -20.04
C LYS A 99 -4.88 21.11 -19.21
N LEU A 100 -4.94 20.12 -18.33
CA LEU A 100 -3.80 19.70 -17.51
C LEU A 100 -2.65 19.17 -18.37
N TRP A 101 -2.97 18.43 -19.44
CA TRP A 101 -1.99 17.93 -20.40
C TRP A 101 -1.28 19.07 -21.13
N GLU A 102 -2.04 20.01 -21.72
CA GLU A 102 -1.48 21.18 -22.41
C GLU A 102 -0.58 22.02 -21.49
N PHE A 103 -1.02 22.27 -20.26
CA PHE A 103 -0.24 22.99 -19.25
C PHE A 103 1.07 22.25 -18.89
N SER A 104 1.01 20.92 -18.75
CA SER A 104 2.20 20.12 -18.40
C SER A 104 3.22 20.07 -19.54
N LEU A 105 2.77 20.09 -20.79
CA LEU A 105 3.66 20.19 -21.97
C LEU A 105 4.40 21.53 -22.00
N ASP A 106 3.72 22.63 -21.68
CA ASP A 106 4.36 23.96 -21.61
C ASP A 106 5.45 24.00 -20.52
N LEU A 107 5.23 23.33 -19.39
CA LEU A 107 6.22 23.25 -18.29
C LEU A 107 7.42 22.36 -18.59
N THR A 108 7.24 21.31 -19.40
CA THR A 108 8.26 20.26 -19.58
C THR A 108 9.00 20.34 -20.91
N ASN A 109 8.54 21.17 -21.86
CA ASN A 109 9.25 21.37 -23.10
C ASN A 109 10.62 22.03 -22.83
N PRO A 110 11.74 21.38 -23.22
CA PRO A 110 13.04 22.02 -23.13
C PRO A 110 13.06 23.26 -24.02
N LYS A 111 13.60 24.35 -23.48
CA LYS A 111 13.82 25.61 -24.23
C LYS A 111 14.90 25.45 -25.29
#